data_AF-A0A1F8UPK2-F1
#
_entry.id   AF-A0A1F8UPK2-F1
#
_cell.length_a   1.000
_cell.length_b   1.000
_cell.length_c   1.000
_cell.angle_alpha   90.00
_cell.angle_beta   90.00
_cell.angle_gamma   90.00
#
_symmetry.space_group_name_H-M   'P 1'
#
loop_
_entity.id
_entity.type
_entity.pdbx_description
1 polymer ?
#
loop_
_entity_poly.entity_id
_entity_poly.type
_entity_poly.pdbx_seq_one_letter_code
_entity_poly.pdbx_strand_id
1 'polypeptide(L)' 'MESTHQQEANSNEVDENIELTILVIGKKSGLNFEEINQLRVGDILKFARIYNGNSTQKSRQANQTDIDTFYA' A
#
# COMPACT_ATOMS: atom_id res chain seq x y z
N MET A 1 32.02 -4.64 -5.63
CA MET A 1 30.98 -5.56 -6.14
C MET A 1 30.24 -6.06 -4.93
N GLU A 2 29.11 -5.46 -4.60
CA GLU A 2 28.28 -5.92 -3.48
C GLU A 2 26.86 -6.06 -4.02
N SER A 3 26.52 -7.31 -4.34
CA SER A 3 25.22 -7.70 -4.86
C SER A 3 24.28 -7.88 -3.68
N THR A 4 23.52 -6.83 -3.34
CA THR A 4 22.46 -6.95 -2.33
C THR A 4 21.36 -7.86 -2.87
N HIS A 5 21.26 -9.04 -2.28
CA HIS A 5 20.22 -10.01 -2.52
C HIS A 5 18.83 -9.41 -2.22
N GLN A 6 17.91 -9.76 -3.11
CA GLN A 6 16.48 -9.49 -3.07
C GLN A 6 15.84 -10.03 -1.77
N GLN A 7 14.96 -9.25 -1.16
CA GLN A 7 13.88 -9.78 -0.34
C GLN A 7 12.58 -9.57 -1.12
N GLU A 8 12.20 -10.58 -1.90
CA GLU A 8 10.82 -10.76 -2.31
C GLU A 8 10.03 -11.09 -1.04
N ALA A 9 9.29 -10.12 -0.52
CA ALA A 9 8.37 -10.31 0.59
C ALA A 9 7.19 -11.17 0.11
N ASN A 10 7.36 -12.48 0.18
CA ASN A 10 6.29 -13.44 0.02
C ASN A 10 5.49 -13.51 1.33
N SER A 11 4.75 -12.44 1.66
CA SER A 11 3.88 -12.39 2.83
C SER A 11 2.50 -12.97 2.48
N ASN A 12 2.40 -14.31 2.54
CA ASN A 12 1.11 -15.02 2.56
C ASN A 12 0.55 -15.19 3.99
N GLU A 13 0.94 -14.33 4.93
CA GLU A 13 0.27 -14.25 6.22
C GLU A 13 -1.03 -13.46 6.02
N VAL A 14 -2.16 -14.14 6.26
CA VAL A 14 -3.46 -13.47 6.34
C VAL A 14 -3.40 -12.58 7.59
N ASP A 15 -3.41 -11.27 7.38
CA ASP A 15 -3.47 -10.26 8.45
C ASP A 15 -4.57 -10.65 9.44
N GLU A 16 -4.23 -10.73 10.73
CA GLU A 16 -5.18 -11.01 11.82
C GLU A 16 -6.35 -10.00 11.84
N ASN A 17 -6.17 -8.84 11.21
CA ASN A 17 -7.15 -7.78 11.10
C ASN A 17 -7.67 -7.60 9.66
N ILE A 18 -7.76 -8.68 8.87
CA ILE A 18 -8.16 -8.64 7.46
C ILE A 18 -9.48 -7.88 7.25
N GLU A 19 -10.45 -8.01 8.16
CA GLU A 19 -11.72 -7.28 8.10
C GLU A 19 -11.52 -5.77 8.18
N LEU A 20 -10.68 -5.29 9.11
CA LEU A 20 -10.32 -3.89 9.26
C LEU A 20 -9.51 -3.40 8.06
N THR A 21 -8.59 -4.22 7.55
CA THR A 21 -7.79 -3.90 6.37
C THR A 21 -8.66 -3.69 5.13
N ILE A 22 -9.70 -4.52 4.93
CA ILE A 22 -10.70 -4.33 3.87
C ILE A 22 -11.43 -2.99 4.02
N LEU A 23 -11.89 -2.66 5.23
CA LEU A 23 -12.60 -1.40 5.49
C LEU A 23 -11.72 -0.19 5.22
N VAL A 24 -10.45 -0.25 5.62
CA VAL A 24 -9.47 0.82 5.38
C VAL A 24 -9.20 0.99 3.89
N ILE A 25 -8.99 -0.10 3.16
CA ILE A 25 -8.79 -0.09 1.70
C ILE A 25 -9.99 0.59 1.03
N GLY A 26 -11.20 0.10 1.30
CA GLY A 26 -12.42 0.63 0.68
C GLY A 26 -12.63 2.10 0.99
N LYS A 27 -12.43 2.52 2.25
CA LYS A 27 -12.56 3.93 2.64
C LYS A 27 -11.54 4.82 1.95
N LYS A 28 -10.28 4.39 1.83
CA LYS A 28 -9.20 5.14 1.16
C LYS A 28 -9.39 5.23 -0.34
N SER A 29 -9.99 4.22 -0.95
CA SER A 29 -10.28 4.21 -2.38
C SER A 29 -11.62 4.85 -2.76
N GLY A 30 -12.39 5.34 -1.77
CA GLY A 30 -13.66 6.01 -2.00
C GLY A 30 -14.85 5.07 -2.19
N LEU A 31 -14.71 3.79 -1.85
CA LEU A 31 -15.80 2.82 -1.87
C LEU A 31 -16.68 2.99 -0.62
N ASN A 32 -17.99 2.92 -0.83
CA ASN A 32 -18.96 2.83 0.25
C ASN A 32 -19.09 1.37 0.75
N PHE A 33 -19.80 1.18 1.86
CA PHE A 33 -19.93 -0.15 2.48
C PHE A 33 -20.69 -1.15 1.59
N GLU A 34 -21.67 -0.69 0.82
CA GLU A 34 -22.42 -1.53 -0.10
C GLU A 34 -21.54 -2.02 -1.25
N GLU A 35 -20.72 -1.14 -1.82
CA GLU A 35 -19.74 -1.46 -2.87
C GLU A 35 -18.66 -2.43 -2.39
N ILE A 36 -18.18 -2.27 -1.15
CA ILE A 36 -17.25 -3.21 -0.52
C ILE A 36 -17.87 -4.62 -0.45
N ASN A 37 -19.15 -4.71 -0.06
CA ASN A 37 -19.85 -5.99 0.05
C ASN A 37 -20.13 -6.68 -1.30
N GLN A 38 -20.07 -5.96 -2.42
CA GLN A 38 -20.19 -6.56 -3.76
C GLN A 38 -18.93 -7.29 -4.21
N LEU A 39 -17.80 -7.09 -3.52
CA LEU A 39 -16.51 -7.66 -3.88
C LEU A 39 -16.16 -8.80 -2.92
N ARG A 40 -15.53 -9.85 -3.46
CA ARG A 40 -14.90 -10.85 -2.59
C ARG A 40 -13.64 -10.25 -1.99
N VAL A 41 -13.23 -10.74 -0.82
CA VAL A 41 -11.96 -10.34 -0.17
C VAL A 41 -10.78 -10.38 -1.14
N GLY A 42 -10.67 -11.45 -1.93
CA GLY A 42 -9.61 -11.59 -2.94
C GLY A 42 -9.64 -10.51 -4.04
N ASP A 43 -10.83 -10.03 -4.40
CA ASP A 43 -11.00 -8.98 -5.41
C ASP A 43 -10.60 -7.61 -4.84
N ILE A 44 -10.95 -7.34 -3.56
CA ILE A 44 -10.54 -6.13 -2.85
C ILE A 44 -9.01 -6.07 -2.70
N LEU A 45 -8.36 -7.19 -2.38
CA LEU A 45 -6.90 -7.24 -2.26
C LEU A 45 -6.20 -7.04 -3.61
N LYS A 46 -6.73 -7.64 -4.69
CA LYS A 46 -6.22 -7.39 -6.05
C LYS A 46 -6.44 -5.93 -6.46
N PHE A 47 -7.62 -5.40 -6.20
CA PHE A 47 -7.95 -4.00 -6.41
C PHE A 47 -6.95 -3.10 -5.69
N ALA A 48 -6.65 -3.33 -4.41
CA ALA A 48 -5.69 -2.55 -3.65
C ALA A 48 -4.28 -2.56 -4.26
N ARG A 49 -3.82 -3.73 -4.77
CA ARG A 49 -2.54 -3.86 -5.46
C ARG A 49 -2.49 -3.05 -6.76
N ILE A 50 -3.57 -3.05 -7.53
CA ILE A 50 -3.68 -2.28 -8.77
C ILE A 50 -3.82 -0.78 -8.48
N TYR A 51 -4.65 -0.43 -7.48
CA TYR A 51 -5.02 0.94 -7.13
C TYR A 51 -3.83 1.74 -6.56
N ASN A 52 -3.02 1.14 -5.70
CA ASN A 52 -1.79 1.78 -5.23
C ASN A 52 -0.69 1.81 -6.31
N GLY A 53 -0.92 1.13 -7.44
CA GLY A 53 0.06 0.91 -8.49
C GLY A 53 1.26 0.10 -8.00
N ASN A 54 2.11 -0.34 -8.93
CA ASN A 54 3.50 -0.62 -8.59
C ASN A 54 4.17 0.72 -8.25
N SER A 55 3.79 1.36 -7.13
CA SER A 55 4.51 2.50 -6.58
C SER A 55 5.84 1.97 -6.04
N THR A 56 6.72 1.59 -6.94
CA THR A 56 8.15 1.88 -6.81
C THR A 56 8.30 3.40 -6.86
N GLN A 57 7.61 4.12 -5.97
CA GLN A 57 8.13 5.39 -5.52
C GLN A 57 9.43 5.01 -4.81
N LYS A 58 10.51 4.97 -5.59
CA LYS A 58 11.86 5.10 -5.06
C LYS A 58 11.74 6.28 -4.09
N SER A 59 11.86 6.02 -2.79
CA SER A 59 11.84 7.07 -1.78
C SER A 59 12.67 8.23 -2.31
N ARG A 60 12.03 9.37 -2.57
CA ARG A 60 12.75 10.52 -3.12
C ARG A 60 13.82 10.86 -2.10
N GLN A 61 15.09 10.81 -2.50
CA GLN A 61 16.18 11.23 -1.62
C GLN A 61 15.92 12.68 -1.21
N ALA A 62 15.87 12.93 0.10
CA ALA A 62 15.67 14.27 0.62
C ALA A 62 16.77 15.19 0.08
N ASN A 63 16.37 16.32 -0.49
CA ASN A 63 17.30 17.34 -0.96
C ASN A 63 17.38 18.50 0.04
N GLN A 64 18.26 19.47 -0.21
CA GLN A 64 18.44 20.60 0.69
C GLN A 64 17.13 21.40 0.89
N THR A 65 16.26 21.46 -0.12
CA THR A 65 14.95 22.12 0.00
C THR A 65 14.04 21.43 1.01
N ASP A 66 14.09 20.10 1.10
CA ASP A 66 13.34 19.34 2.12
C ASP A 66 13.91 19.60 3.52
N ILE A 67 15.24 19.72 3.64
CA ILE A 67 15.93 20.08 4.90
C ILE A 67 15.53 21.49 5.34
N ASP A 68 15.58 22.45 4.42
CA ASP A 68 15.27 23.86 4.71
C ASP A 68 13.80 24.03 5.13
N THR A 69 12.88 23.26 4.54
CA THR A 69 11.46 23.26 4.93
C THR A 69 11.24 22.66 6.33
N PHE A 70 12.06 21.70 6.73
CA PHE A 70 11.93 21.06 8.04
C PHE A 70 12.44 21.92 9.20
N TYR A 71 13.42 22.80 8.95
CA TYR A 71 14.04 23.67 9.95
C TYR A 71 13.53 25.13 9.95
N ALA A 72 12.53 25.44 9.11
CA ALA A 72 11.83 26.71 9.09
C ALA A 72 10.65 26.72 10.08
#